data_AF-A0A7Y6Z8L7-F1
#
_entry.id   AF-A0A7Y6Z8L7-F1
#
_cell.length_a   1.000
_cell.length_b   1.000
_cell.length_c   1.000
_cell.angle_alpha   90.00
_cell.angle_beta   90.00
_cell.angle_gamma   90.00
#
_symmetry.space_group_name_H-M   'P 1'
#
loop_
_entity.id
_entity.type
_entity.pdbx_description
1 polymer ?
#
loop_
_entity_poly.entity_id
_entity_poly.type
_entity_poly.pdbx_seq_one_letter_code
_entity_poly.pdbx_strand_id
1 'polypeptide(L)'
;MRIAMDWQRLVPGWLQRRLAAARPQASVDQPERLLGAVELARPALLLAALVLLVICSAMGVIYSAYQYRVLFNQHQNLISDWDELQVEWGQLVLEESAWAANNRIEQVASKRLEMQVPEPGMIEIVRHER
;
A
#
# COMPACT_ATOMS: atom_id res chain seq x y z
N MET A 1 -37.73 89.35 -20.49
CA MET A 1 -38.70 88.34 -20.03
C MET A 1 -38.07 86.95 -20.18
N ARG A 2 -37.31 86.48 -19.18
CA ARG A 2 -36.72 85.12 -19.14
C ARG A 2 -37.32 84.41 -17.93
N ILE A 3 -38.30 83.55 -18.16
CA ILE A 3 -38.83 82.64 -17.15
C ILE A 3 -37.85 81.47 -17.12
N ALA A 4 -36.83 81.57 -16.26
CA ALA A 4 -36.01 80.43 -15.90
C ALA A 4 -36.85 79.57 -14.95
N MET A 5 -37.53 78.55 -15.49
CA MET A 5 -38.26 77.57 -14.69
C MET A 5 -37.24 76.81 -13.83
N ASP A 6 -37.25 77.12 -12.53
CA ASP A 6 -36.39 76.55 -11.50
C ASP A 6 -36.88 75.12 -11.17
N TRP A 7 -36.61 74.20 -12.10
CA TRP A 7 -36.96 72.77 -12.02
C TRP A 7 -36.43 72.06 -10.77
N GLN A 8 -35.54 72.71 -10.01
CA GLN A 8 -34.93 72.20 -8.79
C GLN A 8 -35.89 72.13 -7.60
N ARG A 9 -36.98 72.91 -7.62
CA ARG A 9 -38.00 72.95 -6.54
C ARG A 9 -39.09 71.89 -6.67
N LEU A 10 -39.28 71.33 -7.87
CA LEU A 10 -40.30 70.31 -8.14
C LEU A 10 -39.84 68.89 -7.82
N VAL A 11 -38.55 68.72 -7.53
CA VAL A 11 -37.97 67.42 -7.21
C VAL A 11 -37.96 67.25 -5.68
N PRO A 12 -38.73 66.30 -5.12
CA PRO A 12 -38.76 66.08 -3.69
C PRO A 12 -37.40 65.59 -3.18
N GLY A 13 -37.00 66.04 -1.98
CA GLY A 13 -35.64 65.83 -1.45
C GLY A 13 -35.23 64.36 -1.27
N TRP A 14 -36.20 63.44 -1.15
CA TRP A 14 -35.92 62.00 -1.16
C TRP A 14 -35.44 61.51 -2.53
N LEU A 15 -35.88 62.13 -3.63
CA LEU A 15 -35.47 61.79 -4.99
C LEU A 15 -34.08 62.34 -5.29
N GLN A 16 -33.75 63.55 -4.82
CA GLN A 16 -32.39 64.08 -4.88
C GLN A 16 -31.41 63.19 -4.12
N ARG A 17 -31.79 62.75 -2.92
CA ARG A 17 -31.01 61.77 -2.13
C ARG A 17 -30.88 60.43 -2.84
N ARG A 18 -31.94 59.92 -3.48
CA ARG A 18 -31.88 58.68 -4.28
C ARG A 18 -31.04 58.82 -5.55
N LEU A 19 -31.06 59.96 -6.24
CA LEU A 19 -30.24 60.20 -7.43
C LEU A 19 -28.78 60.45 -7.07
N ALA A 20 -28.52 61.09 -5.92
CA ALA A 20 -27.18 61.20 -5.36
C ALA A 20 -26.64 59.85 -4.87
N ALA A 21 -27.49 59.01 -4.28
CA ALA A 21 -27.15 57.64 -3.89
C ALA A 21 -27.04 56.67 -5.09
N ALA A 22 -27.68 57.01 -6.22
CA ALA A 22 -27.59 56.29 -7.48
C ALA A 22 -26.52 56.85 -8.42
N ARG A 23 -25.70 57.83 -8.00
CA ARG A 23 -24.40 57.99 -8.64
C ARG A 23 -23.68 56.68 -8.40
N PRO A 24 -23.37 55.89 -9.44
CA PRO A 24 -22.44 54.80 -9.25
C PRO A 24 -21.19 55.51 -8.73
N GLN A 25 -20.81 55.18 -7.51
CA GLN A 25 -19.51 55.51 -6.98
C GLN A 25 -18.55 54.66 -7.81
N ALA A 26 -18.34 55.07 -9.06
CA ALA A 26 -17.19 54.70 -9.87
C ALA A 26 -15.97 55.43 -9.28
N SER A 27 -15.79 55.33 -7.96
CA SER A 27 -14.47 55.29 -7.39
C SER A 27 -13.90 53.93 -7.78
N VAL A 28 -13.59 53.80 -9.07
CA VAL A 28 -12.50 52.95 -9.56
C VAL A 28 -11.21 53.69 -9.19
N ASP A 29 -11.07 53.97 -7.89
CA ASP A 29 -9.87 54.44 -7.23
C ASP A 29 -9.46 53.35 -6.23
N GLN A 30 -9.67 52.07 -6.58
CA GLN A 30 -8.65 51.12 -6.24
C GLN A 30 -7.47 51.56 -7.10
N PRO A 31 -6.38 52.10 -6.51
CA PRO A 31 -5.17 52.21 -7.30
C PRO A 31 -4.97 50.79 -7.83
N GLU A 32 -4.56 50.66 -9.07
CA GLU A 32 -3.95 49.41 -9.48
C GLU A 32 -2.82 49.21 -8.47
N ARG A 33 -3.11 48.48 -7.39
CA ARG A 33 -2.14 47.69 -6.67
C ARG A 33 -1.77 46.71 -7.78
N LEU A 34 -0.85 47.18 -8.62
CA LEU A 34 0.24 46.43 -9.17
C LEU A 34 0.73 45.67 -7.94
N LEU A 35 0.06 44.56 -7.63
CA LEU A 35 0.37 43.65 -6.54
C LEU A 35 1.82 43.41 -6.80
N GLY A 36 2.67 44.09 -6.02
CA GLY A 36 4.07 44.22 -6.38
C GLY A 36 4.55 42.80 -6.62
N ALA A 37 5.36 42.56 -7.66
CA ALA A 37 5.84 41.20 -7.92
C ALA A 37 6.36 40.51 -6.63
N VAL A 38 6.85 41.32 -5.68
CA VAL A 38 7.24 40.98 -4.31
C VAL A 38 6.09 40.55 -3.37
N GLU A 39 4.90 41.17 -3.40
CA GLU A 39 3.73 40.76 -2.59
C GLU A 39 3.21 39.38 -3.00
N LEU A 40 3.29 39.04 -4.30
CA LEU A 40 2.93 37.72 -4.84
C LEU A 40 4.06 36.69 -4.67
N ALA A 41 5.32 37.13 -4.60
CA ALA A 41 6.46 36.25 -4.43
C ALA A 41 6.43 35.45 -3.12
N ARG A 42 5.93 36.04 -2.02
CA ARG A 42 5.81 35.33 -0.73
C ARG A 42 4.88 34.10 -0.80
N PRO A 43 3.59 34.23 -1.19
CA PRO A 43 2.70 33.07 -1.30
C PRO A 43 3.15 32.12 -2.42
N ALA A 44 3.69 32.63 -3.53
CA ALA A 44 4.21 31.79 -4.61
C ALA A 44 5.40 30.93 -4.15
N LEU A 45 6.32 31.48 -3.36
CA LEU A 45 7.45 30.74 -2.79
C LEU A 45 7.00 29.69 -1.77
N LEU A 46 6.01 30.00 -0.94
CA LEU A 46 5.41 29.02 -0.02
C LEU A 46 4.74 27.86 -0.79
N LEU A 47 3.98 28.16 -1.84
CA LEU A 47 3.37 27.14 -2.69
C LEU A 47 4.43 26.30 -3.41
N ALA A 48 5.46 26.93 -3.97
CA ALA A 48 6.56 26.22 -4.62
C ALA A 48 7.29 25.30 -3.64
N ALA A 49 7.56 25.77 -2.41
CA ALA A 49 8.17 24.96 -1.36
C ALA A 49 7.26 23.78 -0.96
N LEU A 50 5.95 24.00 -0.84
CA LEU A 50 4.99 22.95 -0.52
C LEU A 50 4.92 21.89 -1.62
N VAL A 51 4.86 22.32 -2.89
CA VAL A 51 4.89 21.42 -4.05
C VAL A 51 6.17 20.60 -4.06
N LEU A 52 7.32 21.24 -3.83
CA LEU A 52 8.60 20.56 -3.77
C LEU A 52 8.64 19.54 -2.63
N LEU A 53 8.12 19.89 -1.45
CA LEU A 53 8.02 18.99 -0.30
C LEU A 53 7.14 17.77 -0.61
N VAL A 54 6.01 17.96 -1.28
CA VAL A 54 5.13 16.87 -1.72
C VAL A 54 5.83 15.98 -2.75
N ILE A 55 6.54 16.54 -3.72
CA ILE A 55 7.31 15.77 -4.72
C ILE A 55 8.40 14.96 -4.02
N CYS A 56 9.16 15.56 -3.11
CA CYS A 56 10.18 14.87 -2.32
C CYS A 56 9.57 13.72 -1.49
N SER A 57 8.42 13.95 -0.87
CA SER A 57 7.70 12.92 -0.11
C SER A 57 7.26 11.77 -1.03
N ALA A 58 6.65 12.09 -2.18
CA ALA A 58 6.21 11.09 -3.15
C ALA A 58 7.40 10.25 -3.67
N MET A 59 8.52 10.90 -3.98
CA MET A 59 9.75 10.22 -4.40
C MET A 59 10.27 9.29 -3.30
N GLY A 60 10.26 9.73 -2.05
CA GLY A 60 10.66 8.92 -0.90
C GLY A 60 9.78 7.68 -0.74
N VAL A 61 8.46 7.82 -0.87
CA VAL A 61 7.51 6.69 -0.81
C VAL A 61 7.76 5.70 -1.95
N ILE A 62 7.93 6.18 -3.19
CA ILE A 62 8.20 5.32 -4.35
C ILE A 62 9.52 4.56 -4.16
N TYR A 63 10.56 5.24 -3.69
CA TYR A 63 11.85 4.62 -3.42
C TYR A 63 11.75 3.54 -2.34
N SER A 64 11.03 3.83 -1.25
CA SER A 64 10.79 2.83 -0.20
C SER A 64 10.03 1.61 -0.72
N ALA A 65 9.02 1.82 -1.57
CA ALA A 65 8.26 0.73 -2.17
C ALA A 65 9.11 -0.12 -3.13
N TYR A 66 9.99 0.53 -3.90
CA TYR A 66 10.93 -0.17 -4.77
C TYR A 66 11.90 -1.04 -3.97
N GLN A 67 12.53 -0.48 -2.93
CA GLN A 67 13.44 -1.22 -2.06
C GLN A 67 12.74 -2.39 -1.36
N TYR A 68 11.51 -2.17 -0.88
CA TYR A 68 10.70 -3.23 -0.30
C TYR A 68 10.49 -4.38 -1.28
N ARG A 69 10.11 -4.09 -2.54
CA ARG A 69 9.90 -5.13 -3.57
C ARG A 69 11.19 -5.92 -3.86
N VAL A 70 12.33 -5.24 -3.94
CA VAL A 70 13.62 -5.91 -4.19
C VAL A 70 13.98 -6.85 -3.03
N LEU A 71 13.90 -6.34 -1.79
CA LEU A 71 14.26 -7.11 -0.61
C LEU A 71 13.29 -8.28 -0.39
N PHE A 72 12.00 -8.05 -0.64
CA PHE A 72 10.97 -9.08 -0.57
C PHE A 72 11.22 -10.20 -1.58
N ASN A 73 11.59 -9.88 -2.82
CA ASN A 73 11.92 -10.89 -3.82
C ASN A 73 13.12 -11.75 -3.39
N GLN A 74 14.16 -11.14 -2.82
CA GLN A 74 15.31 -11.90 -2.31
C GLN A 74 14.91 -12.84 -1.18
N HIS A 75 14.10 -12.36 -0.24
CA HIS A 75 13.56 -13.18 0.85
C HIS A 75 12.70 -14.32 0.33
N GLN A 76 11.87 -14.05 -0.68
CA GLN A 76 10.99 -15.05 -1.28
C GLN A 76 11.77 -16.16 -2.01
N ASN A 77 12.89 -15.81 -2.65
CA ASN A 77 13.79 -16.80 -3.25
C ASN A 77 14.38 -17.73 -2.17
N LEU A 78 14.87 -17.16 -1.07
CA LEU A 78 15.45 -17.94 0.03
C LEU A 78 14.43 -18.89 0.68
N ILE A 79 13.18 -18.44 0.81
CA ILE A 79 12.08 -19.30 1.25
C ILE A 79 11.85 -20.43 0.25
N SER A 80 11.84 -20.14 -1.05
CA SER A 80 11.64 -21.15 -2.09
C SER A 80 12.72 -22.24 -2.02
N ASP A 81 13.98 -21.84 -1.84
CA ASP A 81 15.10 -22.79 -1.70
C ASP A 81 14.92 -23.65 -0.44
N TRP A 82 14.47 -23.04 0.66
CA TRP A 82 14.21 -23.74 1.91
C TRP A 82 13.05 -24.74 1.81
N ASP A 83 11.98 -24.38 1.11
CA ASP A 83 10.84 -25.27 0.85
C ASP A 83 11.26 -26.48 0.00
N GLU A 84 12.12 -26.29 -1.01
CA GLU A 84 12.66 -27.39 -1.81
C GLU A 84 13.49 -28.36 -0.95
N LEU A 85 14.39 -27.82 -0.12
CA LEU A 85 15.17 -28.62 0.84
C LEU A 85 14.29 -29.35 1.86
N GLN A 86 13.20 -28.74 2.32
CA GLN A 86 12.23 -29.40 3.22
C GLN A 86 11.55 -30.60 2.55
N VAL A 87 11.22 -30.50 1.26
CA VAL A 87 10.63 -31.60 0.50
C VAL A 87 11.63 -32.75 0.37
N GLU A 88 12.87 -32.46 -0.01
CA GLU A 88 13.93 -33.48 -0.09
C GLU A 88 14.17 -34.14 1.27
N TRP A 89 14.27 -33.35 2.34
CA TRP A 89 14.43 -33.88 3.68
C TRP A 89 13.27 -34.78 4.10
N GLY A 90 12.03 -34.39 3.78
CA GLY A 90 10.85 -35.21 4.04
C GLY A 90 10.90 -36.54 3.30
N GLN A 91 11.36 -36.55 2.05
CA GLN A 91 11.57 -37.78 1.28
C GLN A 91 12.62 -38.68 1.93
N LEU A 92 13.78 -38.12 2.31
CA LEU A 92 14.84 -38.85 3.00
C LEU A 92 14.37 -39.46 4.33
N VAL A 93 13.58 -38.72 5.10
CA VAL A 93 13.01 -39.23 6.37
C VAL A 93 12.06 -40.40 6.10
N LEU A 94 11.26 -40.35 5.04
CA LEU A 94 10.40 -41.47 4.66
C LEU A 94 11.24 -42.70 4.26
N GLU A 95 12.30 -42.51 3.48
CA GLU A 95 13.25 -43.58 3.13
C GLU A 95 13.91 -44.20 4.37
N GLU A 96 14.42 -43.37 5.28
CA GLU A 96 15.06 -43.83 6.52
C GLU A 96 14.07 -44.60 7.39
N SER A 97 12.84 -44.10 7.55
CA SER A 97 11.82 -44.76 8.35
C SER A 97 11.44 -46.14 7.79
N ALA A 98 11.40 -46.29 6.46
CA ALA A 98 11.14 -47.56 5.81
C ALA A 98 12.28 -48.58 6.05
N TRP A 99 13.54 -48.13 6.02
CA TRP A 99 14.70 -48.98 6.26
C TRP A 99 14.86 -49.33 7.74
N ALA A 100 14.67 -48.38 8.65
CA ALA A 100 14.81 -48.57 10.08
C ALA A 100 13.74 -49.51 10.67
N ALA A 101 12.49 -49.42 10.20
CA ALA A 101 11.41 -50.28 10.65
C ALA A 101 11.66 -51.74 10.26
N ASN A 102 12.03 -52.01 9.00
CA ASN A 102 12.21 -53.39 8.54
C ASN A 102 13.54 -54.01 9.03
N ASN A 103 14.64 -53.28 8.87
CA ASN A 103 15.98 -53.79 9.18
C ASN A 103 16.17 -54.03 10.69
N ARG A 104 15.67 -53.15 11.56
CA ARG A 104 15.82 -53.34 13.01
C ARG A 104 14.99 -54.51 13.53
N ILE A 105 13.77 -54.69 13.03
CA ILE A 105 12.91 -55.81 13.42
C ILE A 105 13.51 -57.14 12.95
N GLU A 106 13.96 -57.20 11.69
CA GLU A 106 14.59 -58.39 11.11
C GLU A 106 15.89 -58.78 11.83
N GLN A 107 16.75 -57.82 12.13
CA GLN A 107 17.97 -58.08 12.90
C GLN A 107 17.68 -58.60 14.30
N VAL A 108 16.67 -58.06 14.99
CA VAL A 108 16.29 -58.55 16.31
C VAL A 108 15.69 -59.95 16.23
N ALA A 109 14.82 -60.22 15.25
CA ALA A 109 14.24 -61.54 15.02
C ALA A 109 15.30 -62.60 14.69
N SER A 110 16.24 -62.28 13.81
CA SER A 110 17.29 -63.21 13.41
C SER A 110 18.36 -63.39 14.50
N LYS A 111 18.86 -62.31 15.11
CA LYS A 111 20.01 -62.40 16.05
C LYS A 111 19.63 -62.73 17.48
N ARG A 112 18.46 -62.30 17.96
CA ARG A 112 18.05 -62.55 19.36
C ARG A 112 17.05 -63.68 19.50
N LEU A 113 16.23 -63.91 18.49
CA LEU A 113 15.19 -64.95 18.50
C LEU A 113 15.56 -66.14 17.60
N GLU A 114 16.71 -66.12 16.93
CA GLU A 114 17.18 -67.15 15.99
C GLU A 114 16.14 -67.52 14.93
N MET A 115 15.24 -66.58 14.61
CA MET A 115 14.15 -66.82 13.67
C MET A 115 14.73 -66.91 12.26
N GLN A 116 14.37 -67.99 11.58
CA GLN A 116 14.71 -68.26 10.18
C GLN A 116 13.42 -68.28 9.37
N VAL A 117 13.49 -67.84 8.11
CA VAL A 117 12.32 -67.87 7.23
C VAL A 117 11.98 -69.34 6.95
N PRO A 118 10.78 -69.83 7.31
CA PRO A 118 10.42 -71.24 7.17
C PRO A 118 10.23 -71.62 5.70
N GLU A 119 10.70 -72.80 5.32
CA GLU A 119 10.48 -73.35 3.98
C GLU A 119 9.01 -73.75 3.76
N PRO A 120 8.52 -73.81 2.49
CA PRO A 120 7.11 -74.08 2.20
C PRO A 120 6.54 -75.36 2.81
N GLY A 121 7.38 -76.36 3.10
CA GLY A 121 6.98 -77.62 3.74
C GLY A 121 6.81 -77.56 5.27
N MET A 122 7.23 -76.47 5.91
CA MET A 122 7.12 -76.28 7.38
C MET A 122 5.89 -75.44 7.79
N ILE A 123 5.05 -75.06 6.82
CA ILE A 123 3.90 -74.19 7.06
C ILE A 123 2.66 -75.06 7.31
N GLU A 124 2.24 -75.15 8.57
CA GLU A 124 0.97 -75.78 8.96
C GLU A 124 -0.14 -74.73 9.13
N ILE A 125 -1.23 -74.88 8.37
CA ILE A 125 -2.39 -73.97 8.42
C ILE A 125 -3.44 -74.54 9.37
N VAL A 126 -3.52 -73.98 10.57
CA VAL A 126 -4.55 -74.36 11.54
C VAL A 126 -5.84 -73.62 11.22
N ARG A 127 -6.86 -74.34 10.73
CA ARG A 127 -8.20 -73.79 10.50
C ARG A 127 -8.90 -73.64 11.84
N HIS A 128 -9.18 -72.40 12.25
CA HIS A 128 -10.02 -72.16 13.41
C HIS A 128 -11.48 -72.28 12.98
N GLU A 129 -12.07 -73.46 13.17
CA GLU A 129 -13.53 -73.59 13.22
C GLU A 129 -14.03 -72.79 14.44
N ARG A 130 -15.07 -71.98 14.25
CA ARG A 130 -15.83 -71.36 15.35
C ARG A 130 -16.97 -72.27 15.76
#